data_AF-A0A1D2R960-F1
#
_entry.id   AF-A0A1D2R960-F1
#
_cell.length_a   1.000
_cell.length_b   1.000
_cell.length_c   1.000
_cell.angle_alpha   90.00
_cell.angle_beta   90.00
_cell.angle_gamma   90.00
#
_symmetry.space_group_name_H-M   'P 1'
#
loop_
_entity.id
_entity.type
_entity.pdbx_description
1 polymer ?
#
loop_
_entity_poly.entity_id
_entity_poly.type
_entity_poly.pdbx_seq_one_letter_code
_entity_poly.pdbx_strand_id
1 'polypeptide(L)'
;MPVWGRKKKETQEALSSAKSLIMKVKKKGLDTAEAESLYKEGKRFLKSGKYIFAMEKIEEAKKSAKRTYAKGIKDRLKFRISQLDERIREMEGKNLKTEKTGKYLKEAKDSLKGGVREYKKGLRSAKEGLKLAEHRLETYNKVSGFLDSTGTFLRRMEDLSPNLKILEIHKKELEKLNNLKSKGKVKTALMEAEKLHTDVKKISEKYSRAQKSIEALKKSVRDAEILEANIDKLSNLDEINSIFMDGKFESAYNIAEKSRKEIEAILKDHKEAKFHVDTAIGKVLEVKSWGFSAYEAEKSLNLAKEALKNRDFEKATAIAEESKEKASTIRERHKRSLELIQKAKKDLMRMKAQGKDISEMQEIIREAESEFDRGDYTASEKKIEMIIGVMKNRE
;
A
#
# COMPACT_ATOMS: atom_id res chain seq x y z
N MET A 1 40.27 19.38 83.54
CA MET A 1 40.63 19.61 82.12
C MET A 1 40.70 21.12 81.86
N PRO A 2 41.82 21.66 81.35
CA PRO A 2 41.92 23.08 81.08
C PRO A 2 40.87 23.49 80.04
N VAL A 3 40.17 24.61 80.28
CA VAL A 3 39.09 25.20 79.44
C VAL A 3 39.44 25.23 77.94
N TRP A 4 40.73 25.36 77.63
CA TRP A 4 41.32 25.33 76.30
C TRP A 4 41.11 24.01 75.52
N GLY A 5 41.15 22.87 76.20
CA GLY A 5 40.96 21.57 75.57
C GLY A 5 39.54 21.36 75.04
N ARG A 6 38.52 21.84 75.79
CA ARG A 6 37.11 21.76 75.38
C ARG A 6 36.84 22.65 74.16
N LYS A 7 37.29 23.92 74.20
CA LYS A 7 37.14 24.86 73.06
C LYS A 7 37.78 24.34 71.78
N LYS A 8 38.96 23.71 71.87
CA LYS A 8 39.64 23.09 70.72
C LYS A 8 38.79 21.99 70.09
N LYS A 9 38.24 21.08 70.89
CA LYS A 9 37.39 19.97 70.41
C LYS A 9 36.12 20.50 69.74
N GLU A 10 35.40 21.41 70.40
CA GLU A 10 34.20 22.05 69.84
C GLU A 10 34.49 22.74 68.50
N THR A 11 35.61 23.45 68.40
CA THR A 11 36.02 24.12 67.15
C THR A 11 36.34 23.11 66.04
N GLN A 12 36.96 21.96 66.36
CA GLN A 12 37.25 20.89 65.40
C GLN A 12 35.98 20.20 64.89
N GLU A 13 35.00 19.96 65.76
CA GLU A 13 33.68 19.43 65.38
C GLU A 13 32.94 20.43 64.49
N ALA A 14 32.97 21.72 64.84
CA ALA A 14 32.39 22.78 64.04
C ALA A 14 33.05 22.89 62.65
N LEU A 15 34.38 22.75 62.57
CA LEU A 15 35.14 22.73 61.32
C LEU A 15 34.66 21.58 60.42
N SER A 16 34.57 20.37 60.96
CA SER A 16 34.12 19.18 60.22
C SER A 16 32.70 19.35 59.69
N SER A 17 31.80 19.90 60.53
CA SER A 17 30.43 20.22 60.16
C SER A 17 30.37 21.27 59.03
N ALA A 18 31.16 22.34 59.11
CA ALA A 18 31.24 23.38 58.09
C ALA A 18 31.74 22.83 56.75
N LYS A 19 32.81 22.01 56.77
CA LYS A 19 33.35 21.35 55.57
C LYS A 19 32.30 20.47 54.90
N SER A 20 31.59 19.65 55.68
CA SER A 20 30.53 18.77 55.17
C SER A 20 29.41 19.57 54.49
N LEU A 21 28.98 20.67 55.10
CA LEU A 21 27.99 21.56 54.52
C LEU A 21 28.48 22.19 53.22
N ILE A 22 29.67 22.80 53.21
CA ILE A 22 30.28 23.41 52.01
C ILE A 22 30.36 22.40 50.88
N MET A 23 30.85 21.18 51.15
CA MET A 23 30.90 20.12 50.14
C MET A 23 29.52 19.74 49.61
N LYS A 24 28.49 19.70 50.47
CA LYS A 24 27.10 19.43 50.04
C LYS A 24 26.53 20.53 49.16
N VAL A 25 26.85 21.80 49.44
CA VAL A 25 26.45 22.96 48.63
C VAL A 25 27.17 22.91 47.28
N LYS A 26 28.47 22.66 47.29
CA LYS A 26 29.33 22.52 46.10
C LYS A 26 28.93 21.35 45.21
N LYS A 27 28.60 20.18 45.78
CA LYS A 27 28.06 19.01 45.04
C LYS A 27 26.76 19.31 44.30
N LYS A 28 26.04 20.36 44.69
CA LYS A 28 24.87 20.83 43.94
C LYS A 28 25.24 21.83 42.84
N GLY A 29 26.51 22.19 42.65
CA GLY A 29 26.94 23.18 41.67
C GLY A 29 26.59 24.62 42.07
N LEU A 30 26.57 24.92 43.37
CA LEU A 30 26.38 26.28 43.88
C LEU A 30 27.73 26.88 44.27
N ASP A 31 27.90 28.19 44.06
CA ASP A 31 29.14 28.90 44.36
C ASP A 31 29.42 28.97 45.87
N THR A 32 30.50 28.31 46.30
CA THR A 32 30.94 28.23 47.69
C THR A 32 32.17 29.07 48.00
N ALA A 33 32.61 29.95 47.10
CA ALA A 33 33.88 30.67 47.24
C ALA A 33 34.02 31.43 48.57
N GLU A 34 33.01 32.21 48.96
CA GLU A 34 33.00 32.97 50.22
C GLU A 34 33.09 32.03 51.44
N ALA A 35 32.23 31.00 51.49
CA ALA A 35 32.22 30.02 52.58
C ALA A 35 33.54 29.23 52.67
N GLU A 36 34.16 28.92 51.53
CA GLU A 36 35.46 28.27 51.46
C GLU A 36 36.59 29.18 51.95
N SER A 37 36.54 30.49 51.66
CA SER A 37 37.50 31.48 52.15
C SER A 37 37.44 31.59 53.68
N LEU A 38 36.25 31.83 54.23
CA LEU A 38 36.00 31.89 55.68
C LEU A 38 36.43 30.60 56.39
N TYR A 39 36.16 29.45 55.77
CA TYR A 39 36.60 28.15 56.27
C TYR A 39 38.12 28.02 56.32
N LYS A 40 38.84 28.49 55.30
CA LYS A 40 40.32 28.49 55.26
C LYS A 40 40.90 29.41 56.34
N GLU A 41 40.32 30.59 56.56
CA GLU A 41 40.72 31.51 57.63
C GLU A 41 40.50 30.91 59.02
N GLY A 42 39.32 30.34 59.29
CA GLY A 42 39.03 29.65 60.54
C GLY A 42 40.02 28.51 60.82
N LYS A 43 40.41 27.76 59.77
CA LYS A 43 41.45 26.72 59.87
C LYS A 43 42.83 27.30 60.24
N ARG A 44 43.18 28.50 59.76
CA ARG A 44 44.43 29.20 60.13
C ARG A 44 44.43 29.64 61.60
N PHE A 45 43.32 30.22 62.08
CA PHE A 45 43.18 30.59 63.50
C PHE A 45 43.21 29.37 64.43
N LEU A 46 42.59 28.26 64.03
CA LEU A 46 42.62 27.01 64.80
C LEU A 46 44.05 26.48 64.97
N LYS A 47 44.87 26.56 63.91
CA LYS A 47 46.29 26.16 63.94
C LYS A 47 47.15 27.04 64.83
N SER A 48 46.83 28.33 64.96
CA SER A 48 47.57 29.29 65.80
C SER A 48 47.10 29.33 67.26
N GLY A 49 46.23 28.40 67.69
CA GLY A 49 45.71 28.37 69.06
C GLY A 49 44.66 29.45 69.37
N LYS A 50 44.27 30.26 68.38
CA LYS A 50 43.27 31.33 68.50
C LYS A 50 41.85 30.77 68.35
N TYR A 51 41.43 29.92 69.29
CA TYR A 51 40.19 29.13 69.17
C TYR A 51 38.90 29.96 69.06
N ILE A 52 38.81 31.11 69.73
CA ILE A 52 37.61 31.97 69.69
C ILE A 52 37.43 32.53 68.27
N PHE A 53 38.47 33.13 67.69
CA PHE A 53 38.46 33.65 66.31
C PHE A 53 38.25 32.52 65.28
N ALA A 54 38.81 31.33 65.53
CA ALA A 54 38.59 30.18 64.67
C ALA A 54 37.10 29.76 64.65
N MET A 55 36.47 29.68 65.83
CA MET A 55 35.07 29.32 65.96
C MET A 55 34.16 30.34 65.28
N GLU A 56 34.44 31.63 65.45
CA GLU A 56 33.71 32.72 64.79
C GLU A 56 33.76 32.58 63.26
N LYS A 57 34.96 32.46 62.66
CA LYS A 57 35.13 32.28 61.21
C LYS A 57 34.49 31.00 60.67
N ILE A 58 34.52 29.90 61.44
CA ILE A 58 33.86 28.65 61.06
C ILE A 58 32.33 28.79 61.08
N GLU A 59 31.77 29.49 62.06
CA GLU A 59 30.33 29.78 62.11
C GLU A 59 29.90 30.76 61.00
N GLU A 60 30.72 31.76 60.67
CA GLU A 60 30.54 32.61 59.49
C GLU A 60 30.53 31.77 58.21
N ALA A 61 31.48 30.85 58.05
CA ALA A 61 31.54 29.94 56.90
C ALA A 61 30.28 29.07 56.80
N LYS A 62 29.78 28.53 57.93
CA LYS A 62 28.51 27.77 57.97
C LYS A 62 27.33 28.65 57.58
N LYS A 63 27.25 29.89 58.09
CA LYS A 63 26.18 30.83 57.77
C LYS A 63 26.19 31.19 56.28
N SER A 64 27.36 31.52 55.71
CA SER A 64 27.53 31.77 54.27
C SER A 64 27.10 30.55 53.47
N ALA A 65 27.59 29.34 53.78
CA ALA A 65 27.18 28.11 53.09
C ALA A 65 25.65 27.84 53.18
N LYS A 66 25.02 28.08 54.34
CA LYS A 66 23.56 27.96 54.52
C LYS A 66 22.81 28.98 53.65
N ARG A 67 23.28 30.23 53.59
CA ARG A 67 22.70 31.31 52.75
C ARG A 67 22.80 30.97 51.27
N THR A 68 23.98 30.56 50.80
CA THR A 68 24.19 30.10 49.42
C THR A 68 23.29 28.92 49.08
N TYR A 69 23.22 27.92 49.97
CA TYR A 69 22.34 26.77 49.78
C TYR A 69 20.87 27.18 49.67
N ALA A 70 20.41 28.07 50.55
CA ALA A 70 19.05 28.57 50.55
C ALA A 70 18.73 29.36 49.27
N LYS A 71 19.63 30.26 48.86
CA LYS A 71 19.54 31.03 47.62
C LYS A 71 19.46 30.10 46.42
N GLY A 72 20.38 29.15 46.29
CA GLY A 72 20.41 28.21 45.17
C GLY A 72 19.18 27.31 45.06
N ILE A 73 18.58 26.89 46.19
CA ILE A 73 17.31 26.16 46.16
C ILE A 73 16.15 27.09 45.78
N LYS A 74 16.12 28.31 46.30
CA LYS A 74 15.11 29.32 45.96
C LYS A 74 15.13 29.64 44.47
N ASP A 75 16.31 29.82 43.89
CA ASP A 75 16.46 30.15 42.45
C ASP A 75 16.01 28.97 41.57
N ARG A 76 16.35 27.73 41.94
CA ARG A 76 15.79 26.54 41.26
C ARG A 76 14.28 26.46 41.36
N LEU A 77 13.71 26.80 42.51
CA LEU A 77 12.27 26.82 42.70
C LEU A 77 11.63 27.88 41.79
N LYS A 78 12.16 29.11 41.75
CA LYS A 78 11.70 30.16 40.82
C LYS A 78 11.74 29.68 39.37
N PHE A 79 12.84 29.07 38.94
CA PHE A 79 12.96 28.51 37.60
C PHE A 79 11.87 27.47 37.30
N ARG A 80 11.64 26.51 38.21
CA ARG A 80 10.59 25.49 38.03
C ARG A 80 9.17 26.07 38.07
N ILE A 81 8.93 27.10 38.89
CA ILE A 81 7.66 27.85 38.87
C ILE A 81 7.46 28.49 37.50
N SER A 82 8.49 29.11 36.92
CA SER A 82 8.40 29.71 35.58
C SER A 82 8.04 28.68 34.52
N GLN A 83 8.71 27.51 34.52
CA GLN A 83 8.39 26.43 33.58
C GLN A 83 6.96 25.91 33.75
N LEU A 84 6.49 25.77 35.00
CA LEU A 84 5.13 25.31 35.27
C LEU A 84 4.09 26.34 34.83
N ASP A 85 4.35 27.63 35.07
CA ASP A 85 3.49 28.74 34.64
C ASP A 85 3.36 28.76 33.11
N GLU A 86 4.48 28.61 32.37
CA GLU A 86 4.49 28.51 30.91
C GLU A 86 3.68 27.32 30.39
N ARG A 87 3.86 26.13 30.97
CA ARG A 87 3.07 24.94 30.59
C ARG A 87 1.59 25.09 30.91
N ILE A 88 1.23 25.76 32.00
CA ILE A 88 -0.16 26.08 32.34
C ILE A 88 -0.77 27.02 31.29
N ARG A 89 -0.04 28.05 30.84
CA ARG A 89 -0.50 28.93 29.75
C ARG A 89 -0.68 28.17 28.43
N GLU A 90 0.22 27.25 28.10
CA GLU A 90 0.08 26.38 26.93
C GLU A 90 -1.18 25.50 27.03
N MET A 91 -1.44 24.95 28.22
CA MET A 91 -2.67 24.19 28.50
C MET A 91 -3.92 25.05 28.33
N GLU A 92 -3.92 26.28 28.84
CA GLU A 92 -5.03 27.23 28.71
C GLU A 92 -5.29 27.61 27.25
N GLY A 93 -4.24 27.86 26.47
CA GLY A 93 -4.36 28.10 25.02
C GLY A 93 -4.95 26.92 24.24
N LYS A 94 -4.95 25.72 24.82
CA LYS A 94 -5.57 24.49 24.27
C LYS A 94 -6.88 24.12 24.98
N ASN A 95 -7.46 25.03 25.78
CA ASN A 95 -8.67 24.83 26.60
C ASN A 95 -8.60 23.59 27.51
N LEU A 96 -7.41 23.21 27.96
CA LEU A 96 -7.23 22.12 28.89
C LEU A 96 -7.50 22.59 30.32
N LYS A 97 -8.16 21.75 31.12
CA LYS A 97 -8.37 22.03 32.54
C LYS A 97 -7.05 22.26 33.25
N THR A 98 -6.93 23.35 34.01
CA THR A 98 -5.72 23.70 34.76
C THR A 98 -5.91 23.68 36.28
N GLU A 99 -7.07 23.28 36.83
CA GLU A 99 -7.32 23.47 38.28
C GLU A 99 -6.31 22.69 39.15
N LYS A 100 -5.98 21.45 38.78
CA LYS A 100 -5.00 20.63 39.52
C LYS A 100 -3.56 21.16 39.37
N THR A 101 -3.15 21.54 38.17
CA THR A 101 -1.80 22.10 37.91
C THR A 101 -1.64 23.48 38.53
N GLY A 102 -2.70 24.29 38.53
CA GLY A 102 -2.78 25.57 39.21
C GLY A 102 -2.63 25.46 40.73
N LYS A 103 -3.18 24.42 41.36
CA LYS A 103 -2.93 24.14 42.80
C LYS A 103 -1.45 23.90 43.07
N TYR A 104 -0.78 23.06 42.27
CA TYR A 104 0.66 22.84 42.41
C TYR A 104 1.49 24.11 42.20
N LEU A 105 1.11 24.94 41.23
CA LEU A 105 1.74 26.23 40.97
C LEU A 105 1.59 27.18 42.16
N LYS A 106 0.38 27.27 42.75
CA LYS A 106 0.11 28.09 43.93
C LYS A 106 0.93 27.62 45.13
N GLU A 107 0.94 26.32 45.44
CA GLU A 107 1.77 25.75 46.52
C GLU A 107 3.26 26.04 46.32
N ALA A 108 3.74 25.95 45.08
CA ALA A 108 5.13 26.26 44.75
C ALA A 108 5.44 27.75 44.95
N LYS A 109 4.54 28.66 44.52
CA LYS A 109 4.66 30.12 44.72
C LYS A 109 4.62 30.48 46.21
N ASP A 110 3.70 29.91 46.98
CA ASP A 110 3.60 30.17 48.43
C ASP A 110 4.84 29.69 49.20
N SER A 111 5.45 28.58 48.76
CA SER A 111 6.69 28.07 49.34
C SER A 111 7.87 29.04 49.24
N LEU A 112 7.84 30.02 48.32
CA LEU A 112 8.89 31.05 48.19
C LEU A 112 8.96 32.03 49.37
N LYS A 113 7.89 32.11 50.18
CA LYS A 113 7.82 32.95 51.39
C LYS A 113 8.50 32.30 52.59
N GLY A 114 8.74 30.98 52.53
CA GLY A 114 9.29 30.20 53.63
C GLY A 114 10.82 30.05 53.61
N GLY A 115 11.31 29.14 54.44
CA GLY A 115 12.72 28.75 54.48
C GLY A 115 13.07 27.58 53.55
N VAL A 116 14.31 27.08 53.66
CA VAL A 116 14.85 25.97 52.86
C VAL A 116 13.95 24.73 52.81
N ARG A 117 13.29 24.41 53.93
CA ARG A 117 12.36 23.26 54.02
C ARG A 117 11.16 23.46 53.10
N GLU A 118 10.57 24.64 53.11
CA GLU A 118 9.45 25.01 52.25
C GLU A 118 9.88 25.09 50.79
N TYR A 119 11.06 25.64 50.49
CA TYR A 119 11.57 25.64 49.10
C TYR A 119 11.67 24.22 48.51
N LYS A 120 12.09 23.24 49.31
CA LYS A 120 12.13 21.84 48.87
C LYS A 120 10.74 21.25 48.65
N LYS A 121 9.74 21.62 49.47
CA LYS A 121 8.35 21.21 49.26
C LYS A 121 7.81 21.83 47.97
N GLY A 122 7.98 23.14 47.78
CA GLY A 122 7.60 23.83 46.55
C GLY A 122 8.25 23.24 45.30
N LEU A 123 9.53 22.80 45.39
CA LEU A 123 10.19 22.10 44.28
C LEU A 123 9.55 20.75 43.94
N ARG A 124 9.01 20.03 44.93
CA ARG A 124 8.27 18.79 44.68
C ARG A 124 6.91 19.09 44.05
N SER A 125 6.16 20.03 44.62
CA SER A 125 4.88 20.47 44.03
C SER A 125 5.04 20.94 42.58
N ALA A 126 6.05 21.79 42.29
CA ALA A 126 6.31 22.25 40.93
C ALA A 126 6.66 21.11 39.96
N LYS A 127 7.42 20.11 40.40
CA LYS A 127 7.76 18.93 39.58
C LYS A 127 6.54 18.05 39.28
N GLU A 128 5.71 17.78 40.28
CA GLU A 128 4.47 17.01 40.07
C GLU A 128 3.50 17.77 39.16
N GLY A 129 3.39 19.09 39.33
CA GLY A 129 2.62 19.95 38.44
C GLY A 129 3.13 19.90 37.00
N LEU A 130 4.44 19.97 36.78
CA LEU A 130 5.06 19.86 35.46
C LEU A 130 4.76 18.51 34.81
N LYS A 131 4.98 17.40 35.53
CA LYS A 131 4.69 16.05 35.04
C LYS A 131 3.23 15.89 34.61
N LEU A 132 2.29 16.42 35.41
CA LEU A 132 0.87 16.38 35.08
C LEU A 132 0.53 17.25 33.85
N ALA A 133 1.14 18.43 33.73
CA ALA A 133 0.94 19.32 32.59
C ALA A 133 1.47 18.70 31.30
N GLU A 134 2.70 18.16 31.33
CA GLU A 134 3.34 17.47 30.21
C GLU A 134 2.49 16.29 29.71
N HIS A 135 2.03 15.42 30.62
CA HIS A 135 1.15 14.32 30.26
C HIS A 135 -0.12 14.81 29.55
N ARG A 136 -0.77 15.86 30.05
CA ARG A 136 -2.02 16.39 29.46
C ARG A 136 -1.79 16.97 28.07
N LEU A 137 -0.69 17.70 27.88
CA LEU A 137 -0.29 18.25 26.59
C LEU A 137 0.07 17.15 25.59
N GLU A 138 0.80 16.12 26.01
CA GLU A 138 1.11 14.96 25.17
C GLU A 138 -0.18 14.24 24.73
N THR A 139 -1.12 14.04 25.65
CA THR A 139 -2.43 13.43 25.36
C THR A 139 -3.20 14.27 24.33
N TYR A 140 -3.24 15.60 24.50
CA TYR A 140 -3.88 16.50 23.53
C TYR A 140 -3.24 16.42 22.15
N ASN A 141 -1.90 16.38 22.09
CA ASN A 141 -1.17 16.30 20.83
C ASN A 141 -1.43 14.96 20.11
N LYS A 142 -1.50 13.84 20.85
CA LYS A 142 -1.89 12.53 20.29
C LYS A 142 -3.31 12.55 19.70
N VAL A 143 -4.28 13.12 20.43
CA VAL A 143 -5.65 13.30 19.92
C VAL A 143 -5.63 14.11 18.63
N SER A 144 -4.92 15.23 18.60
CA SER A 144 -4.83 16.08 17.40
C SER A 144 -4.24 15.32 16.22
N GLY A 145 -3.15 14.58 16.42
CA GLY A 145 -2.54 13.76 15.37
C GLY A 145 -3.50 12.71 14.78
N PHE A 146 -4.28 12.02 15.63
CA PHE A 146 -5.30 11.08 15.15
C PHE A 146 -6.40 11.76 14.36
N LEU A 147 -6.90 12.91 14.82
CA LEU A 147 -7.97 13.64 14.14
C LEU A 147 -7.51 14.21 12.79
N ASP A 148 -6.29 14.76 12.72
CA ASP A 148 -5.73 15.31 11.48
C ASP A 148 -5.49 14.23 10.43
N SER A 149 -4.94 13.08 10.85
CA SER A 149 -4.73 11.93 9.97
C SER A 149 -6.07 11.36 9.48
N THR A 150 -7.05 11.22 10.37
CA THR A 150 -8.41 10.77 10.03
C THR A 150 -9.09 11.72 9.04
N GLY A 151 -9.01 13.03 9.28
CA GLY A 151 -9.55 14.04 8.37
C GLY A 151 -8.88 14.03 6.99
N THR A 152 -7.60 13.66 6.92
CA THR A 152 -6.88 13.49 5.65
C THR A 152 -7.38 12.27 4.86
N PHE A 153 -7.63 11.14 5.53
CA PHE A 153 -8.23 9.97 4.87
C PHE A 153 -9.64 10.25 4.36
N LEU A 154 -10.48 10.90 5.17
CA LEU A 154 -11.85 11.24 4.78
C LEU A 154 -11.89 12.20 3.59
N ARG A 155 -11.07 13.27 3.59
CA ARG A 155 -10.97 14.20 2.46
C ARG A 155 -10.56 13.51 1.16
N ARG A 156 -9.54 12.63 1.22
CA ARG A 156 -9.10 11.88 0.03
C ARG A 156 -10.21 10.99 -0.54
N MET A 157 -11.00 10.32 0.31
CA MET A 157 -12.14 9.52 -0.15
C MET A 157 -13.26 10.40 -0.72
N GLU A 158 -13.50 11.56 -0.13
CA GLU A 158 -14.47 12.54 -0.61
C GLU A 158 -14.10 13.11 -1.98
N ASP A 159 -12.85 13.51 -2.17
CA ASP A 159 -12.35 14.06 -3.44
C ASP A 159 -12.56 13.08 -4.61
N LEU A 160 -12.47 11.77 -4.32
CA LEU A 160 -12.67 10.71 -5.30
C LEU A 160 -14.13 10.26 -5.41
N SER A 161 -14.95 10.44 -4.37
CA SER A 161 -16.32 9.95 -4.29
C SER A 161 -17.15 10.77 -3.27
N PRO A 162 -17.64 11.96 -3.65
CA PRO A 162 -18.22 12.93 -2.70
C PRO A 162 -19.53 12.46 -2.05
N ASN A 163 -20.25 11.52 -2.68
CA ASN A 163 -21.58 11.08 -2.25
C ASN A 163 -21.56 9.78 -1.42
N LEU A 164 -20.41 9.38 -0.88
CA LEU A 164 -20.30 8.19 -0.03
C LEU A 164 -21.02 8.38 1.31
N LYS A 165 -22.10 7.61 1.54
CA LYS A 165 -22.87 7.65 2.79
C LYS A 165 -22.00 7.45 4.05
N ILE A 166 -20.99 6.59 3.95
CA ILE A 166 -20.10 6.29 5.07
C ILE A 166 -19.24 7.51 5.49
N LEU A 167 -18.97 8.45 4.59
CA LEU A 167 -18.21 9.67 4.92
C LEU A 167 -18.99 10.58 5.85
N GLU A 168 -20.30 10.71 5.66
CA GLU A 168 -21.15 11.57 6.48
C GLU A 168 -21.12 11.14 7.96
N ILE A 169 -21.22 9.82 8.20
CA ILE A 169 -21.17 9.23 9.54
C ILE A 169 -19.84 9.57 10.22
N HIS A 170 -18.72 9.28 9.55
CA HIS A 170 -17.38 9.45 10.15
C HIS A 170 -16.99 10.93 10.28
N LYS A 171 -17.49 11.83 9.42
CA LYS A 171 -17.32 13.28 9.57
C LYS A 171 -18.05 13.81 10.80
N LYS A 172 -19.29 13.39 11.04
CA LYS A 172 -20.05 13.74 12.26
C LYS A 172 -19.33 13.26 13.52
N GLU A 173 -18.76 12.05 13.49
CA GLU A 173 -17.93 11.54 14.59
C GLU A 173 -16.64 12.35 14.79
N LEU A 174 -15.95 12.70 13.70
CA LEU A 174 -14.76 13.55 13.74
C LEU A 174 -15.05 14.93 14.33
N GLU A 175 -16.19 15.54 13.97
CA GLU A 175 -16.65 16.81 14.52
C GLU A 175 -16.96 16.70 16.02
N LYS A 176 -17.68 15.65 16.43
CA LYS A 176 -17.94 15.35 17.85
C LYS A 176 -16.64 15.24 18.64
N LEU A 177 -15.61 14.60 18.09
CA LEU A 177 -14.31 14.46 18.75
C LEU A 177 -13.53 15.76 18.81
N ASN A 178 -13.58 16.58 17.76
CA ASN A 178 -13.03 17.93 17.80
C ASN A 178 -13.72 18.78 18.88
N ASN A 179 -15.04 18.64 19.05
CA ASN A 179 -15.80 19.28 20.11
C ASN A 179 -15.43 18.77 21.52
N LEU A 180 -15.11 17.48 21.68
CA LEU A 180 -14.58 16.96 22.96
C LEU A 180 -13.17 17.47 23.25
N LYS A 181 -12.31 17.55 22.23
CA LYS A 181 -10.96 18.10 22.31
C LYS A 181 -10.99 19.58 22.73
N SER A 182 -11.82 20.40 22.09
CA SER A 182 -11.95 21.83 22.38
C SER A 182 -12.52 22.11 23.78
N LYS A 183 -13.33 21.19 24.32
CA LYS A 183 -13.83 21.21 25.72
C LYS A 183 -12.82 20.67 26.74
N GLY A 184 -11.58 20.35 26.32
CA GLY A 184 -10.53 19.82 27.20
C GLY A 184 -10.77 18.38 27.70
N LYS A 185 -11.73 17.64 27.13
CA LYS A 185 -12.05 16.25 27.50
C LYS A 185 -11.10 15.24 26.80
N VAL A 186 -9.80 15.51 26.86
CA VAL A 186 -8.78 14.83 26.04
C VAL A 186 -8.62 13.33 26.30
N LYS A 187 -8.87 12.85 27.52
CA LYS A 187 -8.75 11.41 27.82
C LYS A 187 -9.81 10.58 27.11
N THR A 188 -11.07 11.02 27.16
CA THR A 188 -12.18 10.38 26.44
C THR A 188 -12.00 10.53 24.93
N ALA A 189 -11.61 11.73 24.48
CA ALA A 189 -11.33 11.99 23.08
C ALA A 189 -10.21 11.10 22.52
N LEU A 190 -9.18 10.76 23.31
CA LEU A 190 -8.08 9.90 22.86
C LEU A 190 -8.55 8.50 22.48
N MET A 191 -9.30 7.84 23.37
CA MET A 191 -9.77 6.47 23.12
C MET A 191 -10.71 6.42 21.90
N GLU A 192 -11.64 7.39 21.81
CA GLU A 192 -12.58 7.45 20.68
C GLU A 192 -11.88 7.85 19.37
N ALA A 193 -10.90 8.76 19.39
CA ALA A 193 -10.14 9.17 18.22
C ALA A 193 -9.24 8.05 17.68
N GLU A 194 -8.60 7.26 18.55
CA GLU A 194 -7.80 6.10 18.14
C GLU A 194 -8.66 5.01 17.47
N LYS A 195 -9.85 4.76 18.05
CA LYS A 195 -10.83 3.85 17.45
C LYS A 195 -11.29 4.35 16.08
N LEU A 196 -11.75 5.59 16.00
CA LEU A 196 -12.20 6.21 14.74
C LEU A 196 -11.09 6.17 13.68
N HIS A 197 -9.86 6.51 14.06
CA HIS A 197 -8.71 6.50 13.17
C HIS A 197 -8.46 5.09 12.59
N THR A 198 -8.51 4.07 13.45
CA THR A 198 -8.33 2.67 13.04
C THR A 198 -9.43 2.22 12.07
N ASP A 199 -10.68 2.58 12.37
CA ASP A 199 -11.84 2.22 11.54
C ASP A 199 -11.80 2.92 10.17
N VAL A 200 -11.56 4.24 10.15
CA VAL A 200 -11.42 5.01 8.90
C VAL A 200 -10.24 4.52 8.07
N LYS A 201 -9.10 4.17 8.69
CA LYS A 201 -7.96 3.59 7.97
C LYS A 201 -8.35 2.29 7.26
N LYS A 202 -8.97 1.34 7.97
CA LYS A 202 -9.43 0.07 7.38
C LYS A 202 -10.45 0.30 6.25
N ILE A 203 -11.36 1.26 6.43
CA ILE A 203 -12.33 1.63 5.41
C ILE A 203 -11.63 2.20 4.18
N SER A 204 -10.62 3.06 4.35
CA SER A 204 -9.87 3.66 3.24
C SER A 204 -9.08 2.63 2.43
N GLU A 205 -8.56 1.59 3.08
CA GLU A 205 -7.88 0.47 2.41
C GLU A 205 -8.86 -0.33 1.56
N LYS A 206 -10.04 -0.66 2.10
CA LYS A 206 -11.10 -1.35 1.38
C LYS A 206 -11.64 -0.53 0.21
N TYR A 207 -11.86 0.78 0.41
CA TYR A 207 -12.25 1.73 -0.62
C TYR A 207 -11.28 1.69 -1.80
N SER A 208 -9.97 1.86 -1.53
CA SER A 208 -8.92 1.87 -2.55
C SER A 208 -8.86 0.56 -3.34
N ARG A 209 -9.00 -0.58 -2.65
CA ARG A 209 -9.02 -1.91 -3.29
C ARG A 209 -10.23 -2.09 -4.21
N ALA A 210 -11.42 -1.73 -3.72
CA ALA A 210 -12.65 -1.82 -4.51
C ALA A 210 -12.61 -0.89 -5.73
N GLN A 211 -12.16 0.35 -5.57
CA GLN A 211 -12.02 1.32 -6.66
C GLN A 211 -11.10 0.79 -7.77
N LYS A 212 -9.95 0.23 -7.42
CA LYS A 212 -9.01 -0.36 -8.40
C LYS A 212 -9.63 -1.53 -9.17
N SER A 213 -10.37 -2.39 -8.47
CA SER A 213 -11.03 -3.54 -9.12
C SER A 213 -12.16 -3.10 -10.05
N ILE A 214 -12.95 -2.10 -9.66
CA ILE A 214 -13.99 -1.50 -10.52
C ILE A 214 -13.37 -0.87 -11.76
N GLU A 215 -12.26 -0.14 -11.63
CA GLU A 215 -11.59 0.48 -12.78
C GLU A 215 -10.98 -0.57 -13.73
N ALA A 216 -10.42 -1.66 -13.17
CA ALA A 216 -9.96 -2.79 -13.96
C ALA A 216 -11.12 -3.47 -14.71
N LEU A 217 -12.26 -3.68 -14.04
CA LEU A 217 -13.47 -4.20 -14.68
C LEU A 217 -13.94 -3.27 -15.83
N LYS A 218 -14.02 -1.96 -15.61
CA LYS A 218 -14.38 -1.00 -16.68
C LYS A 218 -13.45 -1.07 -17.89
N LYS A 219 -12.18 -1.38 -17.68
CA LYS A 219 -11.25 -1.62 -18.79
C LYS A 219 -11.60 -2.92 -19.53
N SER A 220 -11.80 -4.02 -18.82
CA SER A 220 -12.19 -5.31 -19.42
C SER A 220 -13.53 -5.22 -20.17
N VAL A 221 -14.49 -4.43 -19.66
CA VAL A 221 -15.76 -4.14 -20.33
C VAL A 221 -15.51 -3.42 -21.66
N ARG A 222 -14.71 -2.35 -21.67
CA ARG A 222 -14.34 -1.65 -22.91
C ARG A 222 -13.63 -2.55 -23.92
N ASP A 223 -12.71 -3.39 -23.45
CA ASP A 223 -11.99 -4.34 -24.32
C ASP A 223 -12.97 -5.36 -24.93
N ALA A 224 -13.99 -5.80 -24.17
CA ALA A 224 -15.05 -6.67 -24.65
C ALA A 224 -16.00 -5.99 -25.64
N GLU A 225 -16.34 -4.72 -25.42
CA GLU A 225 -17.13 -3.90 -26.35
C GLU A 225 -16.41 -3.74 -27.71
N ILE A 226 -15.10 -3.46 -27.70
CA ILE A 226 -14.28 -3.35 -28.91
C ILE A 226 -14.27 -4.66 -29.71
N LEU A 227 -14.33 -5.79 -29.02
CA LEU A 227 -14.35 -7.13 -29.61
C LEU A 227 -15.78 -7.65 -29.86
N GLU A 228 -16.81 -6.82 -29.62
CA GLU A 228 -18.21 -7.17 -29.77
C GLU A 228 -18.63 -8.43 -28.98
N ALA A 229 -17.97 -8.71 -27.85
CA ALA A 229 -18.29 -9.86 -26.98
C ALA A 229 -19.56 -9.60 -26.14
N ASN A 230 -20.37 -10.64 -25.86
CA ASN A 230 -21.56 -10.47 -24.99
C ASN A 230 -21.10 -10.41 -23.54
N ILE A 231 -21.33 -9.29 -22.90
CA ILE A 231 -21.05 -9.15 -21.47
C ILE A 231 -22.23 -8.55 -20.70
N ASP A 232 -23.42 -8.46 -21.32
CA ASP A 232 -24.59 -7.73 -20.79
C ASP A 232 -24.99 -8.20 -19.39
N LYS A 233 -24.81 -9.49 -19.08
CA LYS A 233 -25.12 -10.08 -17.77
C LYS A 233 -23.97 -10.02 -16.75
N LEU A 234 -22.76 -9.71 -17.21
CA LEU A 234 -21.53 -9.76 -16.41
C LEU A 234 -21.07 -8.38 -15.95
N SER A 235 -21.40 -7.33 -16.72
CA SER A 235 -20.98 -5.96 -16.48
C SER A 235 -22.08 -5.11 -15.82
N ASN A 236 -22.69 -5.58 -14.73
CA ASN A 236 -23.64 -4.77 -13.96
C ASN A 236 -22.91 -3.68 -13.15
N LEU A 237 -22.25 -2.76 -13.87
CA LEU A 237 -21.46 -1.67 -13.31
C LEU A 237 -22.31 -0.74 -12.46
N ASP A 238 -23.58 -0.54 -12.81
CA ASP A 238 -24.50 0.30 -12.05
C ASP A 238 -24.80 -0.28 -10.67
N GLU A 239 -25.07 -1.59 -10.58
CA GLU A 239 -25.24 -2.28 -9.30
C GLU A 239 -23.94 -2.23 -8.47
N ILE A 240 -22.80 -2.51 -9.10
CA ILE A 240 -21.48 -2.46 -8.41
C ILE A 240 -21.20 -1.05 -7.88
N ASN A 241 -21.45 -0.02 -8.70
CA ASN A 241 -21.30 1.38 -8.30
C ASN A 241 -22.28 1.74 -7.19
N SER A 242 -23.52 1.26 -7.22
CA SER A 242 -24.50 1.47 -6.16
C SER A 242 -24.04 0.86 -4.83
N ILE A 243 -23.60 -0.40 -4.83
CA ILE A 243 -23.04 -1.09 -3.66
C ILE A 243 -21.80 -0.35 -3.13
N PHE A 244 -20.94 0.13 -4.04
CA PHE A 244 -19.78 0.93 -3.69
C PHE A 244 -20.15 2.26 -3.02
N MET A 245 -21.13 2.99 -3.57
CA MET A 245 -21.61 4.26 -3.01
C MET A 245 -22.30 4.09 -1.65
N ASP A 246 -22.90 2.92 -1.42
CA ASP A 246 -23.43 2.50 -0.11
C ASP A 246 -22.34 2.17 0.92
N GLY A 247 -21.06 2.25 0.56
CA GLY A 247 -19.93 1.97 1.45
C GLY A 247 -19.65 0.47 1.67
N LYS A 248 -20.31 -0.41 0.90
CA LYS A 248 -20.11 -1.87 0.96
C LYS A 248 -18.93 -2.30 0.09
N PHE A 249 -17.75 -1.74 0.37
CA PHE A 249 -16.57 -1.86 -0.48
C PHE A 249 -16.12 -3.30 -0.72
N GLU A 250 -16.19 -4.19 0.27
CA GLU A 250 -15.78 -5.59 0.10
C GLU A 250 -16.72 -6.34 -0.86
N SER A 251 -18.03 -6.08 -0.78
CA SER A 251 -19.02 -6.65 -1.70
C SER A 251 -18.80 -6.14 -3.12
N ALA A 252 -18.62 -4.82 -3.28
CA ALA A 252 -18.33 -4.21 -4.58
C ALA A 252 -17.04 -4.79 -5.19
N TYR A 253 -15.98 -4.95 -4.38
CA TYR A 253 -14.73 -5.58 -4.80
C TYR A 253 -14.94 -7.02 -5.29
N ASN A 254 -15.63 -7.86 -4.52
CA ASN A 254 -15.81 -9.27 -4.86
C ASN A 254 -16.63 -9.46 -6.14
N ILE A 255 -17.71 -8.68 -6.31
CA ILE A 255 -18.53 -8.70 -7.52
C ILE A 255 -17.71 -8.22 -8.71
N ALA A 256 -17.02 -7.07 -8.58
CA ALA A 256 -16.20 -6.52 -9.66
C ALA A 256 -15.10 -7.48 -10.12
N GLU A 257 -14.41 -8.11 -9.16
CA GLU A 257 -13.33 -9.06 -9.44
C GLU A 257 -13.83 -10.35 -10.08
N LYS A 258 -14.99 -10.86 -9.64
CA LYS A 258 -15.64 -12.03 -10.26
C LYS A 258 -16.03 -11.72 -11.70
N SER A 259 -16.78 -10.64 -11.92
CA SER A 259 -17.18 -10.17 -13.25
C SER A 259 -15.97 -9.97 -14.17
N ARG A 260 -14.89 -9.37 -13.65
CA ARG A 260 -13.65 -9.14 -14.42
C ARG A 260 -13.05 -10.44 -14.92
N LYS A 261 -12.93 -11.45 -14.06
CA LYS A 261 -12.38 -12.76 -14.43
C LYS A 261 -13.24 -13.50 -15.45
N GLU A 262 -14.56 -13.43 -15.31
CA GLU A 262 -15.49 -14.03 -16.28
C GLU A 262 -15.41 -13.35 -17.65
N ILE A 263 -15.32 -12.02 -17.69
CA ILE A 263 -15.09 -11.27 -18.94
C ILE A 263 -13.71 -11.59 -19.55
N GLU A 264 -12.66 -11.68 -18.75
CA GLU A 264 -11.32 -12.03 -19.24
C GLU A 264 -11.27 -13.43 -19.84
N ALA A 265 -12.02 -14.39 -19.29
CA ALA A 265 -12.16 -15.72 -19.88
C ALA A 265 -12.85 -15.65 -21.25
N ILE A 266 -13.99 -14.96 -21.34
CA ILE A 266 -14.72 -14.73 -22.61
C ILE A 266 -13.83 -14.06 -23.66
N LEU A 267 -13.06 -13.05 -23.26
CA LEU A 267 -12.14 -12.34 -24.16
C LEU A 267 -11.03 -13.25 -24.68
N LYS A 268 -10.53 -14.16 -23.84
CA LYS A 268 -9.53 -15.15 -24.24
C LYS A 268 -10.13 -16.11 -25.27
N ASP A 269 -11.28 -16.69 -24.99
CA ASP A 269 -11.95 -17.66 -25.86
C ASP A 269 -12.34 -17.01 -27.20
N HIS A 270 -12.82 -15.77 -27.19
CA HIS A 270 -13.09 -15.00 -28.41
C HIS A 270 -11.84 -14.81 -29.27
N LYS A 271 -10.71 -14.41 -28.67
CA LYS A 271 -9.45 -14.19 -29.40
C LYS A 271 -8.93 -15.49 -30.02
N GLU A 272 -9.04 -16.59 -29.30
CA GLU A 272 -8.65 -17.92 -29.78
C GLU A 272 -9.53 -18.36 -30.94
N ALA A 273 -10.86 -18.32 -30.79
CA ALA A 273 -11.79 -18.65 -31.85
C ALA A 273 -11.61 -17.78 -33.10
N LYS A 274 -11.40 -16.47 -32.91
CA LYS A 274 -11.12 -15.53 -34.00
C LYS A 274 -9.82 -15.90 -34.74
N PHE A 275 -8.76 -16.26 -34.02
CA PHE A 275 -7.51 -16.70 -34.63
C PHE A 275 -7.70 -17.94 -35.53
N HIS A 276 -8.48 -18.93 -35.07
CA HIS A 276 -8.81 -20.10 -35.89
C HIS A 276 -9.63 -19.74 -37.13
N VAL A 277 -10.63 -18.86 -36.98
CA VAL A 277 -11.42 -18.35 -38.10
C VAL A 277 -10.55 -17.60 -39.11
N ASP A 278 -9.67 -16.69 -38.66
CA ASP A 278 -8.75 -15.94 -39.53
C ASP A 278 -7.76 -16.86 -40.25
N THR A 279 -7.29 -17.91 -39.57
CA THR A 279 -6.44 -18.95 -40.18
C THR A 279 -7.18 -19.72 -41.27
N ALA A 280 -8.43 -20.12 -41.01
CA ALA A 280 -9.29 -20.79 -41.99
C ALA A 280 -9.58 -19.89 -43.20
N ILE A 281 -9.83 -18.59 -42.99
CA ILE A 281 -9.96 -17.60 -44.08
C ILE A 281 -8.72 -17.62 -44.96
N GLY A 282 -7.52 -17.55 -44.36
CA GLY A 282 -6.25 -17.59 -45.10
C GLY A 282 -6.10 -18.84 -45.95
N LYS A 283 -6.44 -20.02 -45.43
CA LYS A 283 -6.37 -21.29 -46.17
C LYS A 283 -7.37 -21.40 -47.30
N VAL A 284 -8.60 -20.94 -47.08
CA VAL A 284 -9.62 -20.90 -48.14
C VAL A 284 -9.19 -19.94 -49.26
N LEU A 285 -8.67 -18.75 -48.92
CA LEU A 285 -8.17 -17.79 -49.92
C LEU A 285 -6.96 -18.33 -50.70
N GLU A 286 -6.05 -19.05 -50.03
CA GLU A 286 -4.90 -19.72 -50.66
C GLU A 286 -5.38 -20.71 -51.74
N VAL A 287 -6.30 -21.63 -51.40
CA VAL A 287 -6.88 -22.58 -52.35
C VAL A 287 -7.55 -21.88 -53.54
N LYS A 288 -8.33 -20.82 -53.28
CA LYS A 288 -9.01 -20.05 -54.34
C LYS A 288 -8.03 -19.34 -55.27
N SER A 289 -6.91 -18.85 -54.75
CA SER A 289 -5.89 -18.15 -55.54
C SER A 289 -5.19 -19.04 -56.57
N TRP A 290 -5.22 -20.37 -56.36
CA TRP A 290 -4.77 -21.34 -57.34
C TRP A 290 -5.83 -21.69 -58.39
N GLY A 291 -7.00 -21.06 -58.32
CA GLY A 291 -8.12 -21.29 -59.23
C GLY A 291 -9.04 -22.45 -58.81
N PHE A 292 -8.88 -22.99 -57.59
CA PHE A 292 -9.62 -24.19 -57.18
C PHE A 292 -10.96 -23.83 -56.52
N SER A 293 -11.95 -24.70 -56.70
CA SER A 293 -13.21 -24.60 -55.99
C SER A 293 -13.01 -24.95 -54.50
N ALA A 294 -13.28 -23.99 -53.62
CA ALA A 294 -13.21 -24.15 -52.17
C ALA A 294 -14.60 -24.26 -51.52
N TYR A 295 -15.64 -24.65 -52.29
CA TYR A 295 -17.05 -24.55 -51.87
C TYR A 295 -17.37 -25.16 -50.50
N GLU A 296 -16.93 -26.40 -50.23
CA GLU A 296 -17.22 -27.06 -48.95
C GLU A 296 -16.47 -26.42 -47.78
N ALA A 297 -15.23 -25.96 -48.02
CA ALA A 297 -14.45 -25.24 -47.02
C ALA A 297 -15.09 -23.87 -46.74
N GLU A 298 -15.54 -23.14 -47.77
CA GLU A 298 -16.27 -21.87 -47.61
C GLU A 298 -17.57 -22.04 -46.84
N LYS A 299 -18.32 -23.13 -47.09
CA LYS A 299 -19.54 -23.45 -46.34
C LYS A 299 -19.25 -23.62 -44.85
N SER A 300 -18.25 -24.42 -44.48
CA SER A 300 -17.82 -24.55 -43.08
C SER A 300 -17.32 -23.19 -42.53
N LEU A 301 -16.52 -22.44 -43.28
CA LEU A 301 -16.03 -21.12 -42.86
C LEU A 301 -17.16 -20.13 -42.53
N ASN A 302 -18.21 -20.09 -43.35
CA ASN A 302 -19.36 -19.22 -43.10
C ASN A 302 -20.10 -19.62 -41.82
N LEU A 303 -20.26 -20.92 -41.57
CA LEU A 303 -20.81 -21.42 -40.31
C LEU A 303 -19.92 -21.08 -39.10
N ALA A 304 -18.59 -21.13 -39.25
CA ALA A 304 -17.65 -20.73 -38.20
C ALA A 304 -17.76 -19.23 -37.89
N LYS A 305 -17.90 -18.38 -38.93
CA LYS A 305 -18.15 -16.93 -38.77
C LYS A 305 -19.47 -16.65 -38.08
N GLU A 306 -20.52 -17.39 -38.44
CA GLU A 306 -21.82 -17.29 -37.77
C GLU A 306 -21.75 -17.74 -36.31
N ALA A 307 -21.07 -18.85 -36.02
CA ALA A 307 -20.85 -19.32 -34.65
C ALA A 307 -20.04 -18.30 -33.83
N LEU A 308 -19.00 -17.70 -34.41
CA LEU A 308 -18.21 -16.64 -33.78
C LEU A 308 -19.07 -15.40 -33.48
N LYS A 309 -19.91 -14.99 -34.45
CA LYS A 309 -20.88 -13.89 -34.29
C LYS A 309 -21.94 -14.20 -33.22
N ASN A 310 -22.38 -15.45 -33.17
CA ASN A 310 -23.32 -15.96 -32.15
C ASN A 310 -22.63 -16.29 -30.82
N ARG A 311 -21.31 -16.08 -30.73
CA ARG A 311 -20.48 -16.22 -29.52
C ARG A 311 -20.42 -17.65 -28.99
N ASP A 312 -20.59 -18.62 -29.87
CA ASP A 312 -20.34 -20.03 -29.61
C ASP A 312 -18.89 -20.35 -29.98
N PHE A 313 -17.96 -19.94 -29.11
CA PHE A 313 -16.52 -19.95 -29.40
C PHE A 313 -15.98 -21.36 -29.63
N GLU A 314 -16.43 -22.33 -28.85
CA GLU A 314 -16.03 -23.74 -29.00
C GLU A 314 -16.46 -24.27 -30.37
N LYS A 315 -17.72 -24.03 -30.76
CA LYS A 315 -18.22 -24.41 -32.08
C LYS A 315 -17.53 -23.64 -33.20
N ALA A 316 -17.28 -22.34 -33.03
CA ALA A 316 -16.58 -21.52 -34.01
C ALA A 316 -15.18 -22.08 -34.29
N THR A 317 -14.43 -22.42 -33.24
CA THR A 317 -13.10 -23.06 -33.34
C THR A 317 -13.19 -24.40 -34.06
N ALA A 318 -14.10 -25.28 -33.64
CA ALA A 318 -14.24 -26.62 -34.23
C ALA A 318 -14.59 -26.56 -35.74
N ILE A 319 -15.53 -25.69 -36.13
CA ILE A 319 -15.94 -25.54 -37.53
C ILE A 319 -14.83 -24.83 -38.36
N ALA A 320 -14.10 -23.89 -37.76
CA ALA A 320 -12.96 -23.25 -38.44
C ALA A 320 -11.83 -24.25 -38.72
N GLU A 321 -11.55 -25.15 -37.78
CA GLU A 321 -10.60 -26.26 -37.97
C GLU A 321 -11.06 -27.22 -39.08
N GLU A 322 -12.33 -27.61 -39.10
CA GLU A 322 -12.91 -28.42 -40.19
C GLU A 322 -12.77 -27.71 -41.56
N SER A 323 -13.05 -26.41 -41.62
CA SER A 323 -12.84 -25.60 -42.83
C SER A 323 -11.38 -25.61 -43.29
N LYS A 324 -10.44 -25.49 -42.34
CA LYS A 324 -8.99 -25.50 -42.59
C LYS A 324 -8.52 -26.86 -43.11
N GLU A 325 -9.02 -27.94 -42.54
CA GLU A 325 -8.72 -29.32 -42.98
C GLU A 325 -9.24 -29.56 -44.39
N LYS A 326 -10.50 -29.22 -44.69
CA LYS A 326 -11.08 -29.34 -46.04
C LYS A 326 -10.24 -28.58 -47.08
N ALA A 327 -9.85 -27.33 -46.78
CA ALA A 327 -8.98 -26.55 -47.66
C ALA A 327 -7.60 -27.21 -47.83
N SER A 328 -7.03 -27.78 -46.77
CA SER A 328 -5.74 -28.48 -46.82
C SER A 328 -5.81 -29.78 -47.64
N THR A 329 -6.89 -30.55 -47.53
CA THR A 329 -7.11 -31.74 -48.36
C THR A 329 -7.18 -31.40 -49.86
N ILE A 330 -7.82 -30.29 -50.23
CA ILE A 330 -7.84 -29.81 -51.63
C ILE A 330 -6.41 -29.56 -52.13
N ARG A 331 -5.59 -28.88 -51.32
CA ARG A 331 -4.18 -28.63 -51.63
C ARG A 331 -3.38 -29.93 -51.82
N GLU A 332 -3.54 -30.87 -50.91
CA GLU A 332 -2.82 -32.14 -50.93
C GLU A 332 -3.20 -32.99 -52.15
N ARG A 333 -4.50 -33.08 -52.45
CA ARG A 333 -4.98 -33.76 -53.66
C ARG A 333 -4.47 -33.09 -54.93
N HIS A 334 -4.51 -31.77 -55.02
CA HIS A 334 -3.90 -31.05 -56.14
C HIS A 334 -2.42 -31.42 -56.32
N LYS A 335 -1.63 -31.35 -55.25
CA LYS A 335 -0.19 -31.69 -55.30
C LYS A 335 0.02 -33.14 -55.75
N ARG A 336 -0.71 -34.09 -55.16
CA ARG A 336 -0.62 -35.51 -55.50
C ARG A 336 -1.03 -35.78 -56.95
N SER A 337 -2.15 -35.22 -57.39
CA SER A 337 -2.63 -35.33 -58.78
C SER A 337 -1.58 -34.83 -59.77
N LEU A 338 -0.98 -33.66 -59.48
CA LEU A 338 0.07 -33.07 -60.32
C LEU A 338 1.30 -33.99 -60.41
N GLU A 339 1.77 -34.52 -59.28
CA GLU A 339 2.89 -35.45 -59.21
C GLU A 339 2.61 -36.74 -60.00
N LEU A 340 1.39 -37.28 -59.89
CA LEU A 340 0.93 -38.45 -60.63
C LEU A 340 0.88 -38.21 -62.14
N ILE A 341 0.32 -37.08 -62.58
CA ILE A 341 0.28 -36.68 -63.99
C ILE A 341 1.71 -36.56 -64.55
N GLN A 342 2.60 -35.86 -63.85
CA GLN A 342 3.99 -35.67 -64.27
C GLN A 342 4.74 -37.00 -64.39
N LYS A 343 4.54 -37.90 -63.42
CA LYS A 343 5.12 -39.24 -63.44
C LYS A 343 4.60 -40.06 -64.61
N ALA A 344 3.28 -40.13 -64.79
CA ALA A 344 2.66 -40.89 -65.89
C ALA A 344 3.13 -40.40 -67.26
N LYS A 345 3.26 -39.07 -67.45
CA LYS A 345 3.83 -38.49 -68.68
C LYS A 345 5.28 -38.95 -68.92
N LYS A 346 6.11 -38.96 -67.89
CA LYS A 346 7.50 -39.41 -67.97
C LYS A 346 7.59 -40.89 -68.36
N ASP A 347 6.75 -41.72 -67.77
CA ASP A 347 6.70 -43.16 -68.07
C ASP A 347 6.17 -43.42 -69.49
N LEU A 348 5.15 -42.68 -69.95
CA LEU A 348 4.71 -42.73 -71.35
C LEU A 348 5.81 -42.35 -72.34
N MET A 349 6.60 -41.32 -72.05
CA MET A 349 7.73 -40.95 -72.90
C MET A 349 8.76 -42.09 -73.03
N ARG A 350 9.02 -42.83 -71.94
CA ARG A 350 9.91 -44.01 -71.98
C ARG A 350 9.32 -45.14 -72.81
N MET A 351 8.04 -45.48 -72.60
CA MET A 351 7.36 -46.53 -73.37
C MET A 351 7.35 -46.20 -74.87
N LYS A 352 7.10 -44.94 -75.22
CA LYS A 352 7.16 -44.46 -76.60
C LYS A 352 8.55 -44.63 -77.20
N ALA A 353 9.60 -44.31 -76.43
CA ALA A 353 10.99 -44.51 -76.86
C ALA A 353 11.35 -45.98 -77.08
N GLN A 354 10.64 -46.91 -76.42
CA GLN A 354 10.75 -48.36 -76.64
C GLN A 354 9.91 -48.88 -77.82
N GLY A 355 9.22 -48.00 -78.56
CA GLY A 355 8.37 -48.38 -79.70
C GLY A 355 7.01 -48.98 -79.31
N LYS A 356 6.59 -48.89 -78.05
CA LYS A 356 5.25 -49.31 -77.62
C LYS A 356 4.21 -48.29 -78.11
N ASP A 357 3.04 -48.77 -78.55
CA ASP A 357 1.90 -47.89 -78.85
C ASP A 357 1.33 -47.30 -77.55
N ILE A 358 1.28 -45.97 -77.50
CA ILE A 358 0.84 -45.19 -76.35
C ILE A 358 -0.45 -44.40 -76.60
N SER A 359 -1.09 -44.55 -77.77
CA SER A 359 -2.16 -43.66 -78.23
C SER A 359 -3.33 -43.59 -77.25
N GLU A 360 -3.81 -44.75 -76.78
CA GLU A 360 -4.89 -44.87 -75.79
C GLU A 360 -4.52 -44.23 -74.44
N MET A 361 -3.32 -44.51 -73.91
CA MET A 361 -2.89 -43.93 -72.63
C MET A 361 -2.67 -42.41 -72.72
N GLN A 362 -2.26 -41.90 -73.88
CA GLN A 362 -2.09 -40.47 -74.10
C GLN A 362 -3.44 -39.73 -74.09
N GLU A 363 -4.51 -40.34 -74.60
CA GLU A 363 -5.86 -39.81 -74.51
C GLU A 363 -6.34 -39.73 -73.05
N ILE A 364 -6.18 -40.82 -72.28
CA ILE A 364 -6.57 -40.84 -70.86
C ILE A 364 -5.77 -39.81 -70.04
N ILE A 365 -4.48 -39.57 -70.34
CA ILE A 365 -3.72 -38.50 -69.67
C ILE A 365 -4.32 -37.13 -69.99
N ARG A 366 -4.63 -36.83 -71.26
CA ARG A 366 -5.24 -35.54 -71.62
C ARG A 366 -6.56 -35.33 -70.90
N GLU A 367 -7.36 -36.37 -70.78
CA GLU A 367 -8.59 -36.30 -69.99
C GLU A 367 -8.31 -36.06 -68.51
N ALA A 368 -7.33 -36.75 -67.92
CA ALA A 368 -6.94 -36.54 -66.53
C ALA A 368 -6.42 -35.12 -66.28
N GLU A 369 -5.69 -34.53 -67.22
CA GLU A 369 -5.27 -33.13 -67.22
C GLU A 369 -6.47 -32.19 -67.32
N SER A 370 -7.44 -32.51 -68.18
CA SER A 370 -8.66 -31.71 -68.29
C SER A 370 -9.47 -31.73 -66.99
N GLU A 371 -9.59 -32.87 -66.31
CA GLU A 371 -10.24 -32.94 -64.99
C GLU A 371 -9.43 -32.21 -63.92
N PHE A 372 -8.09 -32.33 -63.98
CA PHE A 372 -7.18 -31.61 -63.09
C PHE A 372 -7.34 -30.08 -63.23
N ASP A 373 -7.37 -29.56 -64.45
CA ASP A 373 -7.54 -28.13 -64.76
C ASP A 373 -8.93 -27.62 -64.34
N ARG A 374 -9.94 -28.49 -64.29
CA ARG A 374 -11.28 -28.20 -63.75
C ARG A 374 -11.35 -28.30 -62.23
N GLY A 375 -10.29 -28.76 -61.57
CA GLY A 375 -10.22 -28.96 -60.12
C GLY A 375 -10.84 -30.27 -59.61
N ASP A 376 -11.21 -31.21 -60.50
CA ASP A 376 -11.67 -32.55 -60.11
C ASP A 376 -10.48 -33.51 -59.96
N TYR A 377 -9.72 -33.31 -58.87
CA TYR A 377 -8.56 -34.13 -58.55
C TYR A 377 -8.87 -35.60 -58.34
N THR A 378 -10.07 -35.92 -57.85
CA THR A 378 -10.46 -37.31 -57.62
C THR A 378 -10.69 -38.03 -58.95
N ALA A 379 -11.37 -37.39 -59.91
CA ALA A 379 -11.50 -37.92 -61.26
C ALA A 379 -10.13 -38.00 -61.97
N SER A 380 -9.30 -36.97 -61.83
CA SER A 380 -7.94 -36.94 -62.40
C SER A 380 -7.07 -38.08 -61.86
N GLU A 381 -6.97 -38.23 -60.54
CA GLU A 381 -6.19 -39.30 -59.88
C GLU A 381 -6.65 -40.67 -60.34
N LYS A 382 -7.97 -40.91 -60.37
CA LYS A 382 -8.53 -42.19 -60.80
C LYS A 382 -8.16 -42.53 -62.26
N LYS A 383 -8.17 -41.55 -63.16
CA LYS A 383 -7.74 -41.74 -64.56
C LYS A 383 -6.24 -42.05 -64.66
N ILE A 384 -5.40 -41.35 -63.89
CA ILE A 384 -3.95 -41.64 -63.87
C ILE A 384 -3.66 -43.01 -63.25
N GLU A 385 -4.37 -43.42 -62.20
CA GLU A 385 -4.22 -44.75 -61.60
C GLU A 385 -4.58 -45.88 -62.59
N MET A 386 -5.60 -45.69 -63.43
CA MET A 386 -5.93 -46.62 -64.52
C MET A 386 -4.76 -46.77 -65.50
N ILE A 387 -4.16 -45.64 -65.92
CA ILE A 387 -3.01 -45.66 -66.83
C ILE A 387 -1.82 -46.38 -66.21
N ILE A 388 -1.50 -46.09 -64.95
CA ILE A 388 -0.41 -46.76 -64.22
C ILE A 388 -0.66 -48.28 -64.15
N GLY A 389 -1.91 -48.71 -63.96
CA GLY A 389 -2.29 -50.12 -64.00
C GLY A 389 -2.05 -50.77 -65.37
N VAL A 390 -2.45 -50.11 -66.46
CA VAL A 390 -2.23 -50.59 -67.83
C VAL A 390 -0.74 -50.67 -68.16
N MET A 391 0.05 -49.67 -67.76
CA MET A 391 1.50 -49.64 -67.99
C MET A 391 2.18 -50.85 -67.34
N LYS A 392 1.84 -51.16 -66.08
CA LYS A 392 2.41 -52.31 -65.35
C LYS A 392 2.07 -53.66 -65.98
N ASN A 393 0.91 -53.79 -66.61
CA ASN A 393 0.52 -55.01 -67.31
C ASN A 393 1.20 -55.16 -68.70
N ARG A 394 1.82 -54.09 -69.20
CA ARG A 394 2.53 -54.05 -70.49
C ARG A 394 4.06 -53.99 -70.33
N GLU A 395 4.58 -53.91 -69.10
CA GLU A 395 5.99 -54.15 -68.76
C GLU A 395 6.28 -55.65 -68.82
#